data_AF-A0A965APW4-F1
#
_entry.id   AF-A0A965APW4-F1
#
_cell.length_a   1.000
_cell.length_b   1.000
_cell.length_c   1.000
_cell.angle_alpha   90.00
_cell.angle_beta   90.00
_cell.angle_gamma   90.00
#
_symmetry.space_group_name_H-M   'P 1'
#
loop_
_entity.id
_entity.type
_entity.pdbx_description
1 polymer ?
#
loop_
_entity_poly.entity_id
_entity_poly.type
_entity_poly.pdbx_seq_one_letter_code
_entity_poly.pdbx_strand_id
1 'polypeptide(L)' 'MTIAVVVAGGTLAIAAGRGAMVPGRLQTVAELFYEFIAGLIKETIGAQGRKYFPIIFTVFAFVLTGNLLGMIP' A
#
# COMPACT_ATOMS: atom_id res chain seq x y z
N MET A 1 16.50 -5.76 -2.55
CA MET A 1 16.35 -4.43 -1.91
C MET A 1 15.87 -3.37 -2.89
N THR A 2 16.55 -3.15 -4.02
CA THR A 2 16.12 -2.22 -5.09
C THR A 2 14.75 -2.56 -5.69
N ILE A 3 14.45 -3.84 -5.96
CA ILE A 3 13.14 -4.26 -6.48
C ILE A 3 12.00 -3.92 -5.49
N ALA A 4 12.21 -4.13 -4.19
CA ALA A 4 11.21 -3.79 -3.17
C ALA A 4 10.94 -2.29 -3.09
N VAL A 5 11.97 -1.45 -3.28
CA VAL A 5 11.83 0.02 -3.33
C VAL A 5 11.06 0.45 -4.58
N VAL A 6 11.32 -0.17 -5.73
CA VAL A 6 10.59 0.13 -6.99
C VAL A 6 9.13 -0.30 -6.89
N VAL A 7 8.84 -1.46 -6.31
CA VAL A 7 7.46 -1.94 -6.11
C VAL A 7 6.74 -1.05 -5.11
N ALA A 8 7.30 -0.79 -3.93
CA ALA A 8 6.67 0.06 -2.92
C ALA A 8 6.44 1.51 -3.43
N GLY A 9 7.42 2.07 -4.14
CA GLY A 9 7.30 3.38 -4.79
C GLY A 9 6.25 3.39 -5.90
N GLY A 10 6.17 2.31 -6.70
CA GLY A 10 5.16 2.13 -7.74
C GLY A 10 3.74 2.02 -7.18
N THR A 11 3.53 1.27 -6.10
CA THR A 11 2.23 1.15 -5.44
C THR A 11 1.77 2.50 -4.87
N LEU A 12 2.69 3.27 -4.27
CA LEU A 12 2.41 4.63 -3.80
C LEU A 12 2.06 5.59 -4.94
N ALA A 13 2.78 5.52 -6.07
CA ALA A 13 2.53 6.39 -7.22
C ALA A 13 1.19 6.08 -7.90
N ILE A 14 0.80 4.80 -7.98
CA ILE A 14 -0.51 4.39 -8.51
C ILE A 14 -1.63 4.80 -7.54
N ALA A 15 -1.44 4.62 -6.23
CA ALA A 15 -2.40 5.04 -5.21
C ALA A 15 -2.55 6.58 -5.11
N ALA A 16 -1.50 7.35 -5.44
CA ALA A 16 -1.51 8.82 -5.44
C ALA A 16 -1.92 9.44 -6.79
N GLY A 17 -2.02 8.66 -7.87
CA GLY A 17 -2.45 9.14 -9.18
C GLY A 17 -3.95 9.48 -9.23
N ARG A 18 -4.37 10.34 -10.18
CA ARG A 18 -5.80 10.63 -10.42
C ARG A 18 -6.46 9.36 -10.97
N GLY A 19 -7.05 8.55 -10.08
CA GLY A 19 -7.82 7.37 -10.44
C GLY A 19 -8.95 7.70 -11.41
N ALA A 20 -9.24 6.78 -12.34
CA ALA A 20 -10.37 6.95 -13.24
C ALA A 20 -11.68 6.83 -12.44
N MET A 21 -12.72 7.56 -12.87
CA MET A 21 -14.05 7.53 -12.24
C MET A 21 -14.68 6.11 -12.29
N VAL A 22 -14.32 5.32 -13.31
CA VAL A 22 -14.59 3.88 -13.37
C VAL A 22 -13.26 3.15 -13.14
N PRO A 23 -13.08 2.45 -12.01
CA PRO A 23 -11.80 1.84 -11.68
C PRO A 23 -11.51 0.65 -12.60
N GLY A 24 -10.30 0.63 -13.18
CA GLY A 24 -9.77 -0.55 -13.86
C GLY A 24 -9.29 -1.62 -12.87
N ARG A 25 -9.04 -2.85 -13.35
CA ARG A 25 -8.67 -4.00 -12.49
C ARG A 25 -7.50 -3.71 -11.54
N LEU A 26 -6.47 -3.01 -12.01
CA LEU A 26 -5.30 -2.65 -11.19
C LEU A 26 -5.61 -1.55 -10.16
N GLN A 27 -6.49 -0.60 -10.51
CA GLN A 27 -6.95 0.43 -9.58
C GLN A 27 -7.78 -0.19 -8.46
N THR A 28 -8.68 -1.13 -8.78
CA THR A 28 -9.47 -1.85 -7.76
C THR A 28 -8.59 -2.60 -6.77
N VAL A 29 -7.54 -3.29 -7.24
CA VAL A 29 -6.59 -3.98 -6.36
C VAL A 29 -5.87 -2.99 -5.45
N ALA A 30 -5.45 -1.83 -5.98
CA ALA A 30 -4.79 -0.80 -5.19
C ALA A 30 -5.73 -0.15 -4.16
N GLU A 31 -6.99 0.10 -4.52
CA GLU A 31 -8.02 0.65 -3.63
C GLU A 31 -8.35 -0.31 -2.48
N LEU A 32 -8.55 -1.61 -2.78
CA LEU A 32 -8.76 -2.63 -1.75
C LEU A 32 -7.58 -2.70 -0.77
N PHE A 33 -6.35 -2.59 -1.28
CA PHE A 33 -5.15 -2.59 -0.45
C PHE A 33 -5.06 -1.35 0.45
N TYR A 34 -5.41 -0.17 -0.10
CA TYR A 34 -5.47 1.08 0.63
C TYR A 34 -6.52 1.01 1.75
N GLU A 35 -7.74 0.56 1.44
CA GLU A 35 -8.82 0.42 2.41
C GLU A 35 -8.48 -0.56 3.52
N PHE A 36 -7.83 -1.68 3.19
CA PHE A 36 -7.36 -2.65 4.18
C PHE A 36 -6.41 -2.01 5.21
N ILE A 37 -5.37 -1.30 4.74
CA ILE A 37 -4.39 -0.66 5.61
C ILE A 37 -5.03 0.50 6.39
N ALA A 38 -5.89 1.29 5.74
CA ALA A 38 -6.61 2.39 6.40
C ALA A 38 -7.56 1.88 7.49
N GLY A 39 -8.23 0.75 7.25
CA GLY A 39 -9.07 0.05 8.23
C GLY A 39 -8.26 -0.38 9.44
N LEU A 40 -7.14 -1.08 9.22
CA LEU A 40 -6.24 -1.51 10.31
C LEU A 40 -5.73 -0.34 11.16
N ILE A 41 -5.35 0.76 10.52
CA ILE A 41 -4.90 1.97 11.21
C ILE A 41 -6.04 2.57 12.04
N LYS A 42 -7.25 2.62 11.47
CA LYS A 42 -8.43 3.16 12.16
C LYS A 42 -8.85 2.30 13.36
N GLU A 43 -8.77 0.99 13.25
CA GLU A 43 -9.09 0.06 14.35
C GLU A 43 -8.03 0.09 15.45
N THR A 44 -6.76 0.26 15.09
CA THR A 44 -5.64 0.21 16.06
C THR A 44 -5.37 1.55 16.73
N ILE A 45 -5.37 2.65 15.96
CA ILE A 45 -4.94 4.00 16.42
C ILE A 45 -6.15 4.97 16.48
N GLY A 46 -7.27 4.64 15.85
CA GLY A 46 -8.42 5.54 15.75
C GLY A 46 -8.24 6.63 14.68
N ALA A 47 -9.09 7.66 14.72
CA ALA A 47 -9.15 8.70 13.69
C ALA A 47 -7.85 9.51 13.50
N GLN A 48 -7.00 9.56 14.54
CA GLN A 48 -5.70 10.25 14.50
C GLN A 48 -4.62 9.46 13.75
N GLY A 49 -4.88 8.19 13.42
CA GLY A 49 -3.94 7.32 12.71
C GLY A 49 -3.65 7.76 11.27
N ARG A 50 -4.49 8.61 10.67
CA ARG A 50 -4.30 9.10 9.29
C ARG A 50 -2.96 9.81 9.07
N LYS A 51 -2.42 10.49 10.08
CA LYS A 51 -1.10 11.14 10.00
C LYS A 51 0.03 10.12 9.74
N TYR A 52 -0.12 8.91 10.27
CA TYR A 52 0.90 7.86 10.17
C TYR A 52 0.71 6.95 8.96
N PHE A 53 -0.40 7.12 8.22
CA PHE A 53 -0.74 6.32 7.07
C PHE A 53 0.42 6.16 6.07
N PRO A 54 1.11 7.23 5.62
CA PRO A 54 2.16 7.10 4.60
C PRO A 54 3.32 6.22 5.05
N ILE A 55 3.73 6.35 6.32
CA ILE A 55 4.83 5.54 6.88
C ILE A 55 4.39 4.09 7.07
N ILE A 56 3.23 3.86 7.67
CA ILE A 56 2.71 2.50 7.92
C ILE A 56 2.53 1.77 6.60
N PHE A 57 1.95 2.43 5.60
CA PHE A 57 1.77 1.88 4.26
C PHE A 57 3.11 1.50 3.61
N THR A 58 4.11 2.39 3.66
CA THR A 58 5.43 2.14 3.06
C THR A 58 6.14 0.97 3.73
N VAL A 59 6.14 0.93 5.06
CA VAL A 59 6.76 -0.17 5.83
C VAL A 59 6.04 -1.49 5.54
N PHE A 60 4.71 -1.49 5.52
CA PHE A 60 3.92 -2.67 5.18
C PHE A 60 4.24 -3.20 3.79
N ALA A 61 4.20 -2.32 2.77
CA ALA A 61 4.50 -2.68 1.39
C ALA A 61 5.94 -3.20 1.23
N PHE A 62 6.90 -2.58 1.91
CA PHE A 62 8.29 -3.01 1.88
C PHE A 62 8.50 -4.40 2.50
N VAL A 63 7.99 -4.63 3.71
CA VAL A 63 8.14 -5.91 4.41
C VAL A 63 7.39 -7.02 3.67
N LEU A 64 6.17 -6.76 3.22
CA LEU A 64 5.38 -7.71 2.44
C LEU A 64 6.12 -8.13 1.17
N THR A 65 6.59 -7.15 0.39
CA THR A 65 7.33 -7.43 -0.85
C THR A 65 8.62 -8.17 -0.57
N GLY A 66 9.36 -7.79 0.49
CA GLY A 66 10.57 -8.47 0.91
C GLY A 66 10.32 -9.94 1.26
N ASN A 67 9.27 -10.22 2.03
CA ASN A 67 8.88 -11.58 2.39
C ASN A 67 8.43 -12.41 1.18
N LEU A 68 7.62 -11.84 0.29
CA LEU A 68 7.17 -12.53 -0.92
C LEU A 68 8.33 -12.83 -1.87
N LEU A 69 9.27 -11.91 -2.06
CA LEU A 69 10.47 -12.14 -2.86
C LEU A 69 11.40 -13.18 -2.22
N GLY A 70 11.49 -13.23 -0.90
CA GLY A 70 12.28 -14.23 -0.19
C GLY A 70 11.73 -15.66 -0.29
N MET A 71 10.46 -15.82 -0.71
CA MET A 71 9.85 -17.13 -0.97
C MET A 71 10.09 -17.64 -2.40
N ILE A 72 10.64 -16.80 -3.30
CA ILE A 72 11.00 -17.21 -4.65
C ILE A 72 12.38 -17.88 -4.58
N PRO A 73 12.50 -19.18 -4.91
CA PRO A 73 13.78 -19.90 -4.87
C PRO A 73 14.80 -19.39 -5.88
#